data_AF-A0AAV5XYN6-F1
#
_entry.id   AF-A0AAV5XYN6-F1
#
_cell.length_a   1.000
_cell.length_b   1.000
_cell.length_c   1.000
_cell.angle_alpha   90.00
_cell.angle_beta   90.00
_cell.angle_gamma   90.00
#
_symmetry.space_group_name_H-M   'P 1'
#
loop_
_entity.id
_entity.type
_entity.pdbx_description
1 polymer ?
#
loop_
_entity_poly.entity_id
_entity_poly.type
_entity_poly.pdbx_seq_one_letter_code
_entity_poly.pdbx_strand_id
1 'polypeptide(L)' 'MGELAGFRSLRVIGQRYRILYRVDRREVIVLIAAVGIRKAGEKADIYELAKKLGKQGLLR' A
#
# COMPACT_ATOMS: atom_id res chain seq x y z
N MET A 1 10.12 21.23 2.08
CA MET A 1 8.92 20.40 2.38
C MET A 1 9.08 19.10 1.62
N GLY A 2 9.20 17.97 2.31
CA GLY A 2 9.45 16.67 1.67
C GLY A 2 8.21 16.11 0.98
N GLU A 3 8.42 15.12 0.12
CA GLU A 3 7.42 14.52 -0.78
C GLU A 3 6.15 13.97 -0.09
N LEU A 4 6.17 13.81 1.24
CA LEU A 4 5.08 13.24 2.04
C LEU A 4 4.29 14.28 2.86
N ALA A 5 4.47 15.57 2.60
CA ALA A 5 3.73 16.63 3.28
C ALA A 5 2.21 16.44 3.08
N GLY A 6 1.45 16.36 4.18
CA GLY A 6 -0.01 16.19 4.17
C GLY A 6 -0.51 14.73 4.21
N PHE A 7 0.39 13.74 4.20
CA PHE A 7 0.03 12.34 4.41
C PHE A 7 -0.03 11.98 5.89
N ARG A 8 -1.01 11.15 6.26
CA ARG A 8 -1.18 10.53 7.59
C ARG A 8 -0.70 9.09 7.54
N SER A 9 -0.25 8.57 8.69
CA SER A 9 0.20 7.17 8.81
C SER A 9 -0.59 6.44 9.89
N LEU A 10 -1.09 5.25 9.57
CA LEU A 10 -1.76 4.35 10.52
C LEU A 10 -1.01 3.02 10.58
N ARG A 11 -0.69 2.56 11.79
CA ARG A 11 -0.16 1.23 12.04
C ARG A 11 -1.30 0.24 12.18
N VAL A 12 -1.24 -0.88 11.47
CA VAL A 12 -2.27 -1.92 11.49
C VAL A 12 -1.65 -3.32 11.64
N ILE A 13 -2.47 -4.28 12.09
CA ILE A 13 -2.11 -5.68 12.34
C ILE A 13 -0.81 -5.79 13.15
N GLY A 14 -0.91 -5.52 14.46
CA GLY A 14 0.23 -5.65 15.38
C GLY A 14 1.42 -4.74 15.05
N GLN A 15 1.17 -3.58 14.43
CA GLN A 15 2.19 -2.63 13.95
C GLN A 15 3.09 -3.13 12.81
N ARG A 16 2.83 -4.32 12.27
CA ARG A 16 3.62 -4.92 11.19
C ARG A 16 3.43 -4.23 9.85
N TYR A 17 2.34 -3.49 9.70
CA TYR A 17 2.00 -2.77 8.48
C TYR A 17 1.71 -1.32 8.77
N ARG A 18 2.06 -0.45 7.81
CA ARG A 18 1.75 0.97 7.84
C ARG A 18 0.97 1.34 6.58
N ILE A 19 -0.19 1.94 6.79
CA ILE A 19 -0.96 2.59 5.74
C ILE A 19 -0.60 4.07 5.77
N LEU A 20 -0.04 4.59 4.69
CA LEU A 20 0.06 6.02 4.44
C LEU A 20 -1.16 6.45 3.63
N TYR A 21 -1.92 7.43 4.12
CA TYR A 21 -3.13 7.89 3.46
C TYR A 21 -3.30 9.39 3.61
N ARG A 22 -3.96 10.01 2.64
CA ARG A 22 -4.39 11.41 2.68
C ARG A 22 -5.89 11.42 2.44
N VAL A 23 -6.64 12.10 3.28
CA VAL A 23 -8.10 12.23 3.13
C VAL A 23 -8.36 13.47 2.29
N ASP A 24 -8.80 13.26 1.06
CA ASP A 24 -9.31 14.33 0.22
C ASP A 24 -10.80 14.53 0.52
N ARG A 25 -11.19 15.74 0.93
CA ARG A 25 -12.53 15.99 1.53
C ARG A 25 -13.65 16.12 0.50
N ARG A 26 -13.34 16.03 -0.80
CA ARG A 26 -14.30 16.22 -1.89
C ARG A 26 -14.89 14.91 -2.40
N GLU A 27 -14.11 13.84 -2.48
CA GLU A 27 -14.55 12.47 -2.79
C GLU A 27 -13.54 11.51 -2.16
N VAL A 28 -13.97 10.63 -1.26
CA VAL A 28 -13.07 9.62 -0.66
C VAL A 28 -13.20 8.33 -1.47
N ILE A 29 -12.46 8.23 -2.56
CA ILE A 29 -12.32 6.96 -3.30
C ILE A 29 -11.01 6.31 -2.87
N VAL A 30 -11.11 5.15 -2.22
CA VAL A 30 -9.95 4.32 -1.85
C VAL A 30 -9.86 3.16 -2.84
N LEU A 31 -8.86 3.19 -3.72
CA LEU A 31 -8.54 2.04 -4.57
C LEU A 31 -7.52 1.14 -3.89
N ILE A 32 -7.88 -0.14 -3.79
CA ILE A 32 -7.00 -1.20 -3.31
C ILE A 32 -6.28 -1.80 -4.53
N ALA A 33 -5.01 -1.44 -4.72
CA ALA A 33 -4.24 -1.84 -5.91
C ALA A 33 -3.76 -3.30 -5.89
N ALA A 34 -3.57 -3.88 -4.70
CA ALA A 34 -3.20 -5.29 -4.55
C ALA A 34 -3.51 -5.77 -3.12
N VAL A 35 -4.02 -7.01 -3.00
CA VAL A 35 -4.20 -7.72 -1.73
C VAL A 35 -3.62 -9.11 -1.88
N GLY A 36 -2.85 -9.56 -0.90
CA GLY A 36 -2.27 -10.90 -0.91
C GLY A 36 -2.20 -11.50 0.49
N ILE A 37 -2.24 -12.84 0.54
CA ILE A 37 -2.10 -13.62 1.77
C ILE A 37 -0.62 -13.76 2.08
N ARG A 38 -0.22 -13.35 3.28
CA ARG A 38 1.14 -13.60 3.78
C ARG A 38 1.21 -14.97 4.44
N LYS A 39 1.96 -15.91 3.85
CA LYS A 39 2.33 -17.15 4.53
C LYS A 39 3.29 -16.86 5.69
N ALA A 40 3.06 -17.49 6.83
CA ALA A 40 3.94 -17.36 7.99
C ALA A 40 5.36 -17.83 7.64
N GLY A 41 6.37 -17.02 7.98
CA GLY A 41 7.77 -17.29 7.64
C GLY A 41 8.17 -16.87 6.21
N GLU A 42 7.22 -16.59 5.31
CA GLU A 42 7.50 -16.16 3.96
C GLU A 42 7.59 -14.62 3.89
N LYS A 43 8.74 -14.10 3.44
CA LYS A 43 9.01 -12.66 3.28
C LYS A 43 8.58 -12.12 1.91
N ALA A 44 7.97 -12.93 1.05
CA ALA A 44 7.45 -12.46 -0.24
C ALA A 44 6.50 -11.28 0.01
N ASP A 45 6.98 -10.08 -0.29
CA ASP A 45 6.27 -8.85 -0.02
C ASP A 45 5.31 -8.60 -1.19
N ILE A 46 4.03 -8.36 -0.88
CA ILE A 46 3.02 -7.98 -1.87
C ILE A 46 3.48 -6.74 -2.66
N TYR A 47 4.35 -5.91 -2.08
CA TYR A 47 4.99 -4.79 -2.74
C TYR A 47 5.91 -5.21 -3.89
N GLU A 48 6.77 -6.21 -3.69
CA GLU A 48 7.69 -6.68 -4.75
C GLU A 48 6.96 -7.39 -5.88
N LEU A 49 5.89 -8.12 -5.55
CA LEU A 49 5.01 -8.71 -6.55
C LEU A 49 4.26 -7.64 -7.34
N ALA A 50 3.66 -6.66 -6.65
CA ALA A 50 2.99 -5.54 -7.31
C ALA A 50 3.96 -4.75 -8.20
N LYS A 51 5.20 -4.52 -7.76
CA LYS A 51 6.23 -3.85 -8.56
C LYS A 51 6.58 -4.62 -9.82
N LYS A 52 6.69 -5.95 -9.76
CA LYS A 52 6.93 -6.79 -10.95
C LYS A 52 5.75 -6.73 -11.92
N LEU A 53 4.52 -6.89 -11.42
CA LEU A 53 3.31 -6.86 -12.23
C LEU A 53 3.10 -5.48 -12.87
N GLY A 54 3.35 -4.40 -12.14
CA GLY A 54 3.32 -3.03 -12.68
C GLY A 54 4.34 -2.81 -13.78
N LYS A 55 5.59 -3.28 -13.61
CA LYS A 55 6.63 -3.21 -14.67
C LYS A 55 6.25 -3.99 -15.92
N GLN A 56 5.42 -5.02 -15.79
CA GLN A 56 4.90 -5.82 -16.90
C GLN A 56 3.59 -5.25 -17.48
N GLY A 57 3.07 -4.14 -16.96
CA GLY A 57 1.82 -3.53 -17.41
C GLY A 57 0.55 -4.29 -16.99
N LEU A 58 0.68 -5.19 -16.02
CA LEU A 58 -0.38 -6.07 -15.50
C LEU A 58 -1.13 -5.47 -14.30
N LEU A 59 -0.72 -4.28 -13.84
CA LEU A 59 -1.47 -3.43 -12.89
C LEU A 59 -1.72 -2.08 -13.57
N ARG A 60 -2.99 -1.64 -13.60
CA ARG A 60 -3.44 -0.38 -14.22
C ARG A 60 -4.28 0.41 -13.24
#